data_AF-A0A1E4HM10-F1
#
_entry.id   AF-A0A1E4HM10-F1
#
_cell.length_a   1.000
_cell.length_b   1.000
_cell.length_c   1.000
_cell.angle_alpha   90.00
_cell.angle_beta   90.00
_cell.angle_gamma   90.00
#
_symmetry.space_group_name_H-M   'P 1'
#
loop_
_entity.id
_entity.type
_entity.pdbx_description
1 polymer ?
#
loop_
_entity_poly.entity_id
_entity_poly.type
_entity_poly.pdbx_seq_one_letter_code
_entity_poly.pdbx_strand_id
1 'polypeptide(L)'
;MPLRSLALRVLCLLSLSIWTGGFTFYSAVVIPVLHESLGSLDTGFVTQQVTDCLNFIGVGVVLIWWIAAWVEREAGRARVRSVRLLLLAATTVILVGLIVLHRVMDGRLETGGVRNFYPLHRVYLDASTVQWFLNLGLITTLLVPPRLEKAT
;
A
#
# COMPACT_ATOMS: atom_id res chain seq x y z
N MET A 1 -13.12 21.12 -14.42
CA MET A 1 -13.24 19.67 -14.10
C MET A 1 -14.63 19.43 -13.54
N PRO A 2 -15.35 18.36 -13.94
CA PRO A 2 -16.63 18.02 -13.32
C PRO A 2 -16.43 17.68 -11.84
N LEU A 3 -17.35 18.13 -10.97
CA LEU A 3 -17.29 17.95 -9.50
C LEU A 3 -17.02 16.49 -9.09
N ARG A 4 -17.61 15.54 -9.84
CA ARG A 4 -17.40 14.09 -9.67
C ARG A 4 -15.94 13.65 -9.81
N SER A 5 -15.20 14.18 -10.79
CA SER A 5 -13.79 13.80 -11.00
C SER A 5 -12.89 14.41 -9.92
N LEU A 6 -13.19 15.63 -9.46
CA LEU A 6 -12.46 16.23 -8.34
C LEU A 6 -12.66 15.43 -7.05
N ALA A 7 -13.91 15.06 -6.72
CA ALA A 7 -14.21 14.26 -5.55
C ALA A 7 -13.50 12.91 -5.56
N LEU A 8 -13.48 12.20 -6.71
CA LEU A 8 -12.76 10.93 -6.85
C LEU A 8 -11.25 11.10 -6.67
N ARG A 9 -10.64 12.15 -7.23
CA ARG A 9 -9.22 12.43 -7.06
C ARG A 9 -8.84 12.74 -5.61
N VAL A 10 -9.66 13.54 -4.93
CA VAL A 10 -9.49 13.82 -3.49
C VAL A 10 -9.61 12.55 -2.67
N LEU A 11 -10.63 11.72 -2.96
CA LEU A 11 -10.81 10.43 -2.28
C LEU A 11 -9.62 9.49 -2.49
N CYS A 12 -9.10 9.40 -3.73
CA CYS A 12 -7.91 8.60 -4.05
C CYS A 12 -6.64 9.09 -3.33
N LEU A 13 -6.48 10.41 -3.22
CA LEU A 13 -5.36 11.02 -2.51
C LEU A 13 -5.45 10.76 -1.00
N LEU A 14 -6.63 10.95 -0.40
CA LEU A 14 -6.85 10.70 1.01
C LEU A 14 -6.65 9.22 1.35
N SER A 15 -7.18 8.31 0.52
CA SER A 15 -7.07 6.86 0.76
C SER A 15 -5.62 6.38 0.72
N LEU A 16 -4.81 6.79 -0.26
CA LEU A 16 -3.38 6.47 -0.29
C LEU A 16 -2.60 7.16 0.83
N SER A 17 -2.96 8.40 1.19
CA SER A 17 -2.31 9.12 2.29
C SER A 17 -2.53 8.41 3.63
N ILE A 18 -3.74 7.93 3.89
CA ILE A 18 -4.07 7.16 5.11
C ILE A 18 -3.27 5.86 5.14
N TRP A 19 -3.24 5.12 4.04
CA TRP A 19 -2.58 3.81 4.04
C TRP A 19 -1.06 3.91 4.05
N THR A 20 -0.49 4.74 3.18
CA THR A 20 0.97 4.97 3.10
C THR A 20 1.48 5.66 4.36
N GLY A 21 0.76 6.67 4.84
CA GLY A 21 1.09 7.38 6.08
C GLY A 21 0.96 6.48 7.31
N GLY A 22 -0.10 5.70 7.41
CA GLY A 22 -0.31 4.72 8.48
C GLY A 22 0.80 3.67 8.54
N PHE A 23 1.17 3.09 7.39
CA PHE A 23 2.29 2.16 7.29
C PHE A 23 3.63 2.82 7.71
N THR A 24 3.89 4.04 7.25
CA THR A 24 5.13 4.77 7.55
C THR A 24 5.24 5.10 9.04
N PHE A 25 4.17 5.64 9.62
CA PHE A 25 4.12 5.96 11.05
C PHE A 25 4.28 4.70 11.90
N TYR A 26 3.56 3.63 11.55
CA TYR A 26 3.65 2.38 12.26
C TYR A 26 5.07 1.79 12.23
N SER A 27 5.66 1.66 11.04
CA SER A 27 6.97 1.05 10.87
C SER A 27 8.12 1.89 11.47
N ALA A 28 8.09 3.21 11.29
CA ALA A 28 9.19 4.07 11.71
C ALA A 28 9.13 4.51 13.17
N VAL A 29 7.94 4.56 13.77
CA VAL A 29 7.74 5.09 15.13
C VAL A 29 7.20 4.02 16.08
N VAL A 30 6.10 3.36 15.71
CA VAL A 30 5.40 2.45 16.63
C VAL A 30 6.19 1.17 16.87
N ILE A 31 6.73 0.53 15.82
CA ILE A 31 7.50 -0.71 15.97
C ILE A 31 8.71 -0.53 16.92
N PRO A 32 9.57 0.51 16.76
CA PRO A 32 10.66 0.77 17.70
C PRO A 32 10.18 0.93 19.16
N VAL A 33 9.15 1.74 19.38
CA VAL A 33 8.58 1.96 20.72
C VAL A 33 8.04 0.65 21.32
N LEU A 34 7.41 -0.20 20.52
CA LEU A 34 6.95 -1.52 20.98
C LEU A 34 8.12 -2.44 21.37
N HIS A 35 9.23 -2.42 20.63
CA HIS A 35 10.41 -3.21 20.97
C HIS A 35 11.11 -2.74 22.25
N GLU A 36 11.05 -1.44 22.56
CA GLU A 36 11.58 -0.88 23.81
C GLU A 36 10.65 -1.14 25.00
N SER A 37 9.34 -1.20 24.75
CA SER A 37 8.32 -1.28 25.82
C SER A 37 7.85 -2.70 26.13
N LEU A 38 7.96 -3.64 25.19
CA LEU A 38 7.39 -4.99 25.29
C LEU A 38 8.41 -6.09 25.02
N GLY A 39 8.11 -7.31 25.47
CA GLY A 39 8.85 -8.50 25.08
C GLY A 39 8.63 -8.85 23.60
N SER A 40 9.59 -9.56 23.00
CA SER A 40 9.58 -9.91 21.57
C SER A 40 8.31 -10.62 21.09
N LEU A 41 7.71 -11.48 21.92
CA LEU A 41 6.46 -12.18 21.59
C LEU A 41 5.26 -11.22 21.56
N ASP A 42 5.13 -10.36 22.57
CA ASP A 42 4.03 -9.39 22.66
C ASP A 42 4.11 -8.36 21.52
N THR A 43 5.32 -7.88 21.19
CA THR A 43 5.55 -7.04 20.01
C THR A 43 5.06 -7.74 18.74
N GLY A 44 5.39 -9.02 18.56
CA GLY A 44 4.97 -9.83 17.41
C GLY A 44 3.45 -9.91 17.28
N PHE A 45 2.72 -10.18 18.37
CA PHE A 45 1.26 -10.23 18.37
C PHE A 45 0.59 -8.89 18.04
N VAL A 46 1.15 -7.78 18.53
CA VAL A 46 0.65 -6.43 18.18
C VAL A 46 0.93 -6.15 16.70
N THR A 47 2.13 -6.48 16.20
CA THR A 47 2.48 -6.29 14.80
C THR A 47 1.64 -7.13 13.86
N GLN A 48 1.27 -8.35 14.25
CA GLN A 48 0.34 -9.17 13.49
C GLN A 48 -1.02 -8.48 13.33
N GLN A 49 -1.66 -8.07 14.42
CA GLN A 49 -2.97 -7.42 14.38
C GLN A 49 -2.96 -6.10 13.58
N VAL A 50 -1.90 -5.30 13.73
CA VAL A 50 -1.78 -4.05 12.96
C VAL A 50 -1.55 -4.35 11.47
N THR A 51 -0.80 -5.41 11.15
CA THR A 51 -0.58 -5.83 9.77
C THR A 51 -1.88 -6.28 9.10
N ASP A 52 -2.72 -7.04 9.79
CA ASP A 52 -4.05 -7.41 9.30
C ASP A 52 -4.90 -6.17 8.99
N CYS A 53 -4.93 -5.20 9.91
CA CYS A 53 -5.65 -3.94 9.72
C CYS A 53 -5.11 -3.16 8.51
N LEU A 54 -3.79 -3.02 8.39
CA LEU A 54 -3.13 -2.33 7.27
C LEU A 54 -3.40 -3.02 5.93
N ASN A 55 -3.42 -4.34 5.89
CA ASN A 55 -3.77 -5.11 4.69
C ASN A 55 -5.24 -4.88 4.30
N PHE A 56 -6.14 -4.87 5.28
CA PHE A 56 -7.57 -4.63 5.05
C PHE A 56 -7.84 -3.20 4.51
N ILE A 57 -7.18 -2.20 5.10
CA ILE A 57 -7.18 -0.82 4.59
C ILE A 57 -6.64 -0.80 3.16
N GLY A 58 -5.54 -1.49 2.90
CA GLY A 58 -4.94 -1.62 1.57
C GLY A 58 -5.89 -2.16 0.52
N VAL A 59 -6.67 -3.19 0.84
CA VAL A 59 -7.69 -3.74 -0.05
C VAL A 59 -8.73 -2.66 -0.40
N GLY A 60 -9.24 -1.94 0.61
CA GLY A 60 -10.19 -0.85 0.40
C GLY A 60 -9.63 0.26 -0.49
N VAL A 61 -8.37 0.64 -0.29
CA VAL A 61 -7.68 1.68 -1.07
C VAL A 61 -7.51 1.24 -2.53
N VAL A 62 -7.04 0.02 -2.76
CA VAL A 62 -6.86 -0.53 -4.11
C VAL A 62 -8.20 -0.60 -4.86
N LEU A 63 -9.29 -1.00 -4.18
CA LEU A 63 -10.63 -1.00 -4.75
C LEU A 63 -11.08 0.40 -5.18
N ILE A 64 -10.91 1.41 -4.31
CA ILE A 64 -11.21 2.81 -4.64
C ILE A 64 -10.45 3.25 -5.89
N TRP A 65 -9.16 2.89 -6.00
CA TRP A 65 -8.31 3.25 -7.12
C TRP A 65 -8.68 2.55 -8.43
N TRP A 66 -9.07 1.27 -8.38
CA TRP A 66 -9.60 0.56 -9.55
C TRP A 66 -10.93 1.17 -10.03
N ILE A 67 -11.83 1.53 -9.11
CA ILE A 67 -13.08 2.22 -9.44
C ILE A 67 -12.79 3.57 -10.11
N ALA A 68 -11.86 4.36 -9.55
CA ALA A 68 -11.47 5.64 -10.14
C ALA A 68 -10.84 5.46 -11.53
N ALA A 69 -9.97 4.46 -11.71
CA ALA A 69 -9.36 4.14 -13.00
C ALA A 69 -10.40 3.73 -14.05
N TRP A 70 -11.46 3.00 -13.64
CA TRP A 70 -12.57 2.62 -14.50
C TRP A 70 -13.46 3.80 -14.89
N VAL A 71 -13.85 4.63 -13.92
CA VAL A 71 -14.71 5.81 -14.14
C VAL A 71 -14.00 6.86 -15.01
N GLU A 72 -12.68 7.00 -14.87
CA GLU A 72 -11.86 7.94 -15.65
C GLU A 72 -11.16 7.30 -16.85
N ARG A 73 -11.58 6.12 -17.32
CA ARG A 73 -10.86 5.36 -18.36
C ARG A 73 -10.68 6.11 -19.68
N GLU A 74 -11.61 7.01 -20.02
CA GLU A 74 -11.62 7.83 -21.24
C GLU A 74 -10.94 9.19 -21.06
N ALA A 75 -10.50 9.53 -19.84
CA ALA A 75 -9.94 10.84 -19.51
C ALA A 75 -8.41 10.80 -19.37
N GLY A 76 -7.74 11.81 -19.96
CA GLY A 76 -6.31 12.08 -19.75
C GLY A 76 -5.37 11.50 -20.80
N ARG A 77 -4.06 11.71 -20.61
CA ARG A 77 -3.00 11.25 -21.53
C ARG A 77 -2.82 9.73 -21.43
N ALA A 78 -2.80 9.04 -22.57
CA ALA A 78 -2.63 7.59 -22.63
C ALA A 78 -1.40 7.09 -21.85
N ARG A 79 -0.26 7.79 -21.95
CA ARG A 79 0.97 7.44 -21.21
C ARG A 79 0.81 7.49 -19.69
N VAL A 80 0.22 8.55 -19.15
CA VAL A 80 -0.01 8.70 -17.69
C VAL A 80 -1.00 7.64 -17.21
N ARG A 81 -2.05 7.36 -18.00
CA ARG A 81 -3.02 6.30 -17.72
C ARG A 81 -2.34 4.93 -17.66
N SER A 82 -1.50 4.59 -18.64
CA SER A 82 -0.78 3.31 -18.66
C SER A 82 0.16 3.16 -17.47
N VAL A 83 0.92 4.21 -17.11
CA VAL A 83 1.77 4.19 -15.91
C VAL A 83 0.94 4.00 -14.64
N ARG A 84 -0.18 4.72 -14.48
CA ARG A 84 -1.10 4.56 -13.35
C ARG A 84 -1.63 3.14 -13.24
N LEU A 85 -2.06 2.55 -14.35
CA LEU A 85 -2.58 1.17 -14.38
C LEU A 85 -1.49 0.14 -14.05
N LEU A 86 -0.27 0.34 -14.55
CA LEU A 86 0.86 -0.53 -14.24
C LEU A 86 1.20 -0.49 -12.74
N LEU A 87 1.30 0.71 -12.17
CA LEU A 87 1.56 0.89 -10.73
C LEU A 87 0.42 0.30 -9.88
N LEU A 88 -0.83 0.50 -10.30
CA LEU A 88 -2.02 -0.03 -9.61
C LEU A 88 -2.05 -1.57 -9.67
N ALA A 89 -1.74 -2.17 -10.82
CA ALA A 89 -1.63 -3.61 -10.95
C ALA A 89 -0.48 -4.16 -10.08
N ALA A 90 0.68 -3.53 -10.11
CA ALA A 90 1.83 -3.93 -9.32
C ALA A 90 1.56 -3.86 -7.80
N THR A 91 0.98 -2.76 -7.29
CA THR A 91 0.63 -2.67 -5.86
C THR A 91 -0.47 -3.67 -5.47
N THR A 92 -1.41 -3.98 -6.38
CA THR A 92 -2.44 -5.00 -6.14
C THR A 92 -1.80 -6.39 -6.00
N VAL A 93 -0.90 -6.76 -6.91
CA VAL A 93 -0.21 -8.06 -6.87
C VAL A 93 0.64 -8.19 -5.61
N ILE A 94 1.39 -7.14 -5.25
CA ILE A 94 2.20 -7.16 -4.03
C ILE A 94 1.32 -7.25 -2.78
N LEU A 95 0.21 -6.52 -2.71
CA LEU A 95 -0.73 -6.61 -1.58
C LEU A 95 -1.26 -8.04 -1.40
N VAL A 96 -1.68 -8.68 -2.48
CA VAL A 96 -2.13 -10.09 -2.43
C VAL A 96 -1.01 -10.99 -1.92
N GLY A 97 0.21 -10.79 -2.43
CA GLY A 97 1.40 -11.51 -1.96
C GLY A 97 1.67 -11.31 -0.47
N LEU A 98 1.56 -10.08 0.04
CA LEU A 98 1.74 -9.77 1.46
C LEU A 98 0.66 -10.40 2.34
N ILE A 99 -0.60 -10.39 1.92
CA ILE A 99 -1.69 -11.05 2.65
C ILE A 99 -1.43 -12.56 2.77
N VAL A 100 -1.02 -13.20 1.67
CA VAL A 100 -0.68 -14.63 1.68
C VAL A 100 0.53 -14.89 2.56
N LEU A 101 1.60 -14.10 2.41
CA LEU A 101 2.84 -14.25 3.17
C LEU A 101 2.59 -14.04 4.67
N HIS A 102 1.74 -13.08 5.04
CA HIS A 102 1.36 -12.81 6.42
C HIS A 102 0.69 -14.03 7.06
N ARG A 103 -0.34 -14.59 6.40
CA ARG A 103 -1.02 -15.82 6.87
C ARG A 103 -0.07 -17.00 7.02
N VAL A 104 0.88 -17.15 6.09
CA VAL A 104 1.89 -18.21 6.16
C VAL A 104 2.81 -18.00 7.38
N MET A 105 3.22 -16.76 7.65
CA MET A 105 4.05 -16.43 8.80
C MET A 105 3.33 -16.67 10.13
N ASP A 106 2.04 -16.31 10.21
CA ASP A 106 1.21 -16.50 11.41
C ASP A 106 1.08 -17.98 11.78
N GLY A 107 0.75 -18.83 10.80
CA GLY A 107 0.68 -20.28 11.04
C GLY A 107 2.02 -20.90 11.46
N ARG A 108 3.16 -20.29 11.10
CA ARG A 108 4.49 -20.75 11.53
C ARG A 108 4.81 -20.34 12.97
N LEU A 109 4.33 -19.18 13.42
CA LEU A 109 4.45 -18.74 14.81
C LEU A 109 3.66 -19.66 15.75
N GLU A 110 2.44 -20.06 15.37
CA GLU A 110 1.59 -20.98 16.14
C GLU A 110 2.22 -22.37 16.31
N THR A 111 3.01 -22.83 15.33
CA THR A 111 3.73 -24.12 15.38
C THR A 111 5.09 -24.07 16.10
N GLY A 112 5.49 -22.93 16.67
CA GLY A 112 6.73 -22.77 17.44
C GLY A 112 8.02 -22.68 16.62
N GLY A 113 7.91 -22.48 15.30
CA GLY A 113 9.04 -22.53 14.36
C GLY A 113 9.78 -21.20 14.14
N VAL A 114 10.51 -20.69 15.13
CA VAL A 114 11.18 -19.37 15.05
C VAL A 114 12.28 -19.30 13.97
N ARG A 115 12.96 -20.41 13.67
CA ARG A 115 14.10 -20.44 12.71
C ARG A 115 13.70 -20.20 11.25
N ASN A 116 12.49 -20.59 10.85
CA ASN A 116 12.00 -20.42 9.47
C ASN A 116 11.19 -19.12 9.28
N PHE A 117 11.04 -18.32 10.33
CA PHE A 117 10.28 -17.07 10.31
C PHE A 117 11.08 -15.91 9.71
N TYR A 118 12.37 -15.78 10.06
CA TYR A 118 13.18 -14.63 9.68
C TYR A 118 13.34 -14.43 8.15
N PRO A 119 13.58 -15.47 7.33
CA PRO A 119 13.65 -15.29 5.88
C PRO A 119 12.33 -14.79 5.27
N LEU A 120 11.19 -15.30 5.75
CA LEU A 120 9.86 -14.89 5.29
C LEU A 120 9.56 -13.44 5.71
N HIS A 121 9.90 -13.10 6.96
CA HIS A 121 9.75 -11.74 7.47
C HIS A 121 10.59 -10.73 6.66
N ARG A 122 11.82 -11.09 6.28
CA ARG A 122 12.65 -10.23 5.42
C ARG A 122 12.00 -9.99 4.05
N VAL A 123 11.49 -11.04 3.41
CA VAL A 123 10.76 -10.92 2.14
C VAL A 123 9.53 -10.01 2.29
N TYR A 124 8.83 -10.12 3.42
CA TYR A 124 7.69 -9.26 3.73
C TYR A 124 8.10 -7.78 3.82
N LEU A 125 9.19 -7.47 4.51
CA LEU A 125 9.73 -6.10 4.63
C LEU A 125 10.16 -5.53 3.28
N ASP A 126 10.86 -6.32 2.47
CA ASP A 126 11.31 -5.90 1.14
C ASP A 126 10.10 -5.62 0.23
N ALA A 127 9.13 -6.53 0.21
CA ALA A 127 7.91 -6.39 -0.60
C ALA A 127 7.06 -5.18 -0.16
N SER A 128 6.88 -4.97 1.14
CA SER A 128 6.14 -3.81 1.66
C SER A 128 6.85 -2.48 1.37
N THR A 129 8.19 -2.46 1.39
CA THR A 129 8.98 -1.29 0.99
C THR A 129 8.81 -0.98 -0.50
N VAL A 130 8.87 -1.99 -1.38
CA VAL A 130 8.61 -1.81 -2.81
C VAL A 130 7.19 -1.27 -3.02
N GLN A 131 6.20 -1.84 -2.33
CA GLN A 131 4.82 -1.38 -2.41
C GLN A 131 4.66 0.09 -2.00
N TRP A 132 5.35 0.50 -0.95
CA TRP A 132 5.37 1.88 -0.49
C TRP A 132 5.85 2.84 -1.59
N PHE A 133 6.94 2.51 -2.29
CA PHE A 133 7.41 3.31 -3.43
C PHE A 133 6.41 3.34 -4.60
N LEU A 134 5.75 2.23 -4.91
CA LEU A 134 4.72 2.19 -5.95
C LEU A 134 3.53 3.09 -5.59
N ASN A 135 3.13 3.09 -4.32
CA ASN A 135 2.04 3.93 -3.81
C ASN A 135 2.40 5.43 -3.88
N LEU A 136 3.65 5.80 -3.58
CA LEU A 136 4.14 7.16 -3.85
C LEU A 136 4.07 7.49 -5.34
N GLY A 137 4.48 6.57 -6.20
CA GLY A 137 4.33 6.69 -7.64
C GLY A 137 2.88 6.99 -8.04
N LEU A 138 1.91 6.25 -7.51
CA LEU A 138 0.48 6.48 -7.74
C LEU A 138 0.05 7.90 -7.34
N ILE A 139 0.46 8.38 -6.16
CA ILE A 139 0.20 9.76 -5.72
C ILE A 139 0.77 10.76 -6.74
N THR A 140 1.99 10.57 -7.24
CA THR A 140 2.56 11.49 -8.23
C THR A 140 1.75 11.53 -9.52
N THR A 141 1.19 10.40 -9.98
CA THR A 141 0.35 10.37 -11.19
C THR A 141 -0.94 11.19 -11.06
N LEU A 142 -1.46 11.40 -9.85
CA LEU A 142 -2.58 12.31 -9.57
C LEU A 142 -2.16 13.77 -9.60
N LEU A 143 -0.94 14.08 -9.17
CA LEU A 143 -0.42 15.44 -9.02
C LEU A 143 0.14 16.02 -10.33
N VAL A 144 0.51 15.19 -11.31
CA VAL A 144 0.98 15.66 -12.62
C VAL A 144 -0.16 16.44 -13.30
N PRO A 145 -0.04 17.78 -13.46
CA PRO A 145 -1.03 18.54 -14.17
C PRO A 145 -0.98 18.14 -15.65
N PRO A 146 -2.12 18.14 -16.37
CA PRO A 146 -2.11 18.13 -17.83
C PRO A 146 -1.52 19.47 -18.32
N ARG A 147 -0.20 19.66 -18.26
CA ARG A 147 0.47 20.86 -18.76
C ARG A 147 0.44 20.85 -20.29
N LEU A 148 -0.12 21.93 -20.83
CA LEU A 148 -0.22 22.39 -22.21
C LEU A 148 0.94 21.91 -23.11
N GLU A 149 0.74 20.81 -23.84
CA GLU A 149 1.52 20.55 -25.07
C GLU A 149 0.77 21.18 -26.23
N LYS A 150 0.89 22.50 -26.37
CA LYS A 150 0.71 23.21 -27.63
C LYS A 150 1.62 24.41 -27.63
N ALA A 151 2.88 24.19 -28.00
CA ALA A 151 3.77 25.24 -28.53
C ALA A 151 5.05 24.59 -29.07
N THR A 152 4.94 23.86 -30.17
CA THR A 152 5.94 23.73 -31.25
C THR A 152 5.27 23.07 -32.43
#